data_AF-A0A918XHL4-F1
#
_entry.id   AF-A0A918XHL4-F1
#
_cell.length_a   1.000
_cell.length_b   1.000
_cell.length_c   1.000
_cell.angle_alpha   90.00
_cell.angle_beta   90.00
_cell.angle_gamma   90.00
#
_symmetry.space_group_name_H-M   'P 1'
#
loop_
_entity.id
_entity.type
_entity.pdbx_description
1 polymer ?
#
loop_
_entity_poly.entity_id
_entity_poly.type
_entity_poly.pdbx_seq_one_letter_code
_entity_poly.pdbx_strand_id
1 'polypeptide(L)'
;MQITFKRVALVAVTLCPISAAATCDVTGATPEGGQVVICAGSEPNGFVGTLFRDRLSIFPGAFIDRAIAEDTIQLGAGNDSLTMAGGEVSSLENDCIGLGDDADTAVLLGGTLLCGDDGVDAGDASTVAGGNQIELRGATIVSDGDGIDANEGDDTIIMSAGSITVTGGRFRDYGIAAEGGNDSIVLSGGSITVPATSGAAVSAGNGSDRVDIAGPIALNSIINGDEESGDDGSTDTLRFSLTVPGPQADLVRQALNAASSAAGSVDINGRTYRWQNFERIEVAISDAAAPVPINSIESLLVLLLLCGFLGVHHIGRQKA
;
A
#
# COMPACT_ATOMS: atom_id res chain seq x y z
N MET A 1 -39.94 35.97 59.70
CA MET A 1 -38.89 34.97 59.39
C MET A 1 -38.37 35.30 58.00
N GLN A 2 -37.20 35.90 57.92
CA GLN A 2 -36.61 36.45 56.69
C GLN A 2 -35.54 35.45 56.23
N ILE A 3 -35.77 34.76 55.12
CA ILE A 3 -34.80 33.81 54.56
C ILE A 3 -33.92 34.55 53.56
N THR A 4 -32.66 34.75 53.92
CA THR A 4 -31.62 35.30 53.07
C THR A 4 -31.08 34.21 52.16
N PHE A 5 -31.29 34.30 50.85
CA PHE A 5 -30.60 33.43 49.89
C PHE A 5 -29.19 33.97 49.62
N LYS A 6 -28.17 33.21 50.06
CA LYS A 6 -26.77 33.40 49.65
C LYS A 6 -26.65 33.10 48.16
N ARG A 7 -26.10 34.04 47.39
CA ARG A 7 -25.66 33.80 46.01
C ARG A 7 -24.51 32.79 46.04
N VAL A 8 -24.74 31.59 45.56
CA VAL A 8 -23.67 30.68 45.14
C VAL A 8 -23.28 31.13 43.74
N ALA A 9 -22.07 31.65 43.58
CA ALA A 9 -21.49 31.86 42.26
C ALA A 9 -21.25 30.47 41.66
N LEU A 10 -22.11 30.07 40.72
CA LEU A 10 -21.81 28.97 39.82
C LEU A 10 -20.70 29.48 38.90
N VAL A 11 -19.45 29.16 39.24
CA VAL A 11 -18.34 29.26 38.30
C VAL A 11 -18.66 28.24 37.21
N ALA A 12 -19.21 28.72 36.10
CA ALA A 12 -19.25 27.95 34.87
C ALA A 12 -17.79 27.73 34.47
N VAL A 13 -17.24 26.58 34.87
CA VAL A 13 -16.09 26.01 34.20
C VAL A 13 -16.58 25.73 32.79
N THR A 14 -16.27 26.63 31.86
CA THR A 14 -16.33 26.34 30.43
C THR A 14 -15.44 25.13 30.22
N LEU A 15 -16.05 23.95 30.20
CA LEU A 15 -15.45 22.74 29.68
C LEU A 15 -15.08 23.09 28.24
N CYS A 16 -13.77 23.23 27.99
CA CYS A 16 -13.22 23.26 26.65
C CYS A 16 -13.83 22.06 25.91
N PRO A 17 -14.41 22.22 24.70
CA PRO A 17 -14.85 21.07 23.94
C PRO A 17 -13.63 20.16 23.76
N ILE A 18 -13.68 19.00 24.40
CA ILE A 18 -12.68 17.96 24.24
C ILE A 18 -12.94 17.43 22.83
N SER A 19 -12.04 17.75 21.90
CA SER A 19 -12.07 17.22 20.54
C SER A 19 -11.94 15.69 20.57
N ALA A 20 -12.60 15.01 19.63
CA ALA A 20 -12.72 13.56 19.60
C ALA A 20 -12.43 13.05 18.18
N ALA A 21 -11.56 12.04 18.09
CA ALA A 21 -11.37 11.24 16.89
C ALA A 21 -12.70 10.65 16.41
N ALA A 22 -12.90 10.65 15.08
CA ALA A 22 -14.02 9.99 14.42
C ALA A 22 -13.69 8.53 14.13
N THR A 23 -14.71 7.68 14.21
CA THR A 23 -14.64 6.30 13.70
C THR A 23 -15.85 6.07 12.83
N CYS A 24 -15.61 5.74 11.57
CA CYS A 24 -16.61 5.56 10.55
C CYS A 24 -16.52 4.13 10.03
N ASP A 25 -17.61 3.38 10.19
CA ASP A 25 -17.74 2.02 9.68
C ASP A 25 -18.75 2.03 8.53
N VAL A 26 -18.30 1.70 7.32
CA VAL A 26 -19.18 1.60 6.14
C VAL A 26 -19.54 0.14 5.89
N THR A 27 -20.81 -0.18 6.16
CA THR A 27 -21.39 -1.52 5.90
C THR A 27 -22.57 -1.39 4.94
N GLY A 28 -22.48 -1.99 3.75
CA GLY A 28 -23.53 -1.97 2.72
C GLY A 28 -23.46 -0.77 1.76
N ALA A 29 -24.49 -0.59 0.94
CA ALA A 29 -24.55 0.51 -0.02
C ALA A 29 -24.84 1.84 0.70
N THR A 30 -24.11 2.91 0.33
CA THR A 30 -24.49 4.27 0.75
C THR A 30 -25.89 4.57 0.17
N PRO A 31 -26.89 4.97 0.99
CA PRO A 31 -28.30 4.98 0.59
C PRO A 31 -28.66 5.89 -0.59
N GLU A 32 -27.76 6.79 -0.99
CA GLU A 32 -27.93 7.73 -2.08
C GLU A 32 -26.58 7.83 -2.80
N GLY A 33 -26.44 7.23 -3.99
CA GLY A 33 -25.22 7.41 -4.80
C GLY A 33 -24.90 8.90 -4.93
N GLY A 34 -23.65 9.28 -4.65
CA GLY A 34 -23.19 10.67 -4.62
C GLY A 34 -22.72 11.21 -3.26
N GLN A 35 -22.57 10.40 -2.21
CA GLN A 35 -22.07 10.87 -0.91
C GLN A 35 -20.55 10.69 -0.78
N VAL A 36 -19.85 11.76 -0.43
CA VAL A 36 -18.47 11.73 0.07
C VAL A 36 -18.48 11.00 1.41
N VAL A 37 -17.63 10.00 1.57
CA VAL A 37 -17.37 9.46 2.92
C VAL A 37 -16.29 10.33 3.54
N ILE A 38 -16.74 11.34 4.30
CA ILE A 38 -15.85 12.17 5.11
C ILE A 38 -15.84 11.59 6.52
N CYS A 39 -14.69 11.04 6.93
CA CYS A 39 -14.47 10.66 8.31
C CYS A 39 -13.60 11.71 8.99
N ALA A 40 -14.17 12.88 9.27
CA ALA A 40 -13.45 13.99 9.89
C ALA A 40 -13.96 14.26 11.33
N GLY A 41 -13.09 14.12 12.31
CA GLY A 41 -13.25 14.67 13.65
C GLY A 41 -13.18 16.20 13.59
N SER A 42 -13.86 16.89 14.51
CA SER A 42 -13.77 18.36 14.56
C SER A 42 -12.47 18.78 15.27
N GLU A 43 -11.50 19.31 14.54
CA GLU A 43 -10.35 19.98 15.15
C GLU A 43 -10.79 21.35 15.74
N PRO A 44 -10.37 21.71 16.96
CA PRO A 44 -10.55 23.07 17.45
C PRO A 44 -9.60 24.01 16.70
N ASN A 45 -10.16 25.09 16.12
CA ASN A 45 -9.43 26.14 15.40
C ASN A 45 -8.07 26.46 16.03
N GLY A 46 -6.98 26.25 15.27
CA GLY A 46 -5.64 26.68 15.64
C GLY A 46 -4.70 25.59 16.18
N PHE A 47 -5.10 24.31 16.13
CA PHE A 47 -4.15 23.20 16.14
C PHE A 47 -3.88 22.78 14.70
N VAL A 48 -2.62 22.65 14.35
CA VAL A 48 -2.15 22.00 13.12
C VAL A 48 -1.31 20.84 13.62
N GLY A 49 -1.72 19.62 13.30
CA GLY A 49 -0.86 18.45 13.39
C GLY A 49 -1.21 17.41 14.46
N THR A 50 -1.24 16.16 14.00
CA THR A 50 -0.80 14.92 14.68
C THR A 50 -1.58 14.37 15.87
N LEU A 51 -2.53 15.12 16.46
CA LEU A 51 -3.21 14.69 17.69
C LEU A 51 -4.56 14.01 17.46
N PHE A 52 -5.17 14.20 16.29
CA PHE A 52 -6.43 13.56 15.93
C PHE A 52 -6.17 12.54 14.84
N ARG A 53 -6.81 11.37 14.99
CA ARG A 53 -6.65 10.22 14.11
C ARG A 53 -8.01 9.66 13.85
N ASP A 54 -8.55 9.99 12.70
CA ASP A 54 -9.81 9.42 12.26
C ASP A 54 -9.57 8.02 11.70
N ARG A 55 -10.61 7.20 11.82
CA ARG A 55 -10.55 5.81 11.39
C ARG A 55 -11.73 5.48 10.52
N LEU A 56 -11.46 5.15 9.27
CA LEU A 56 -12.44 4.66 8.31
C LEU A 56 -12.23 3.17 8.05
N SER A 57 -13.28 2.37 8.25
CA SER A 57 -13.29 0.95 7.89
C SER A 57 -14.36 0.67 6.84
N ILE A 58 -13.96 0.09 5.71
CA ILE A 58 -14.87 -0.34 4.62
C ILE A 58 -14.95 -1.86 4.64
N PHE A 59 -16.15 -2.38 4.89
CA PHE A 59 -16.38 -3.81 5.04
C PHE A 59 -16.79 -4.47 3.71
N PRO A 60 -16.57 -5.79 3.56
CA PRO A 60 -17.04 -6.52 2.38
C PRO A 60 -18.53 -6.30 2.10
N GLY A 61 -18.86 -6.03 0.83
CA GLY A 61 -20.23 -5.73 0.39
C GLY A 61 -20.64 -4.26 0.56
N ALA A 62 -19.74 -3.40 1.05
CA ALA A 62 -19.92 -1.95 0.90
C ALA A 62 -19.92 -1.55 -0.57
N PHE A 63 -20.75 -0.57 -0.92
CA PHE A 63 -20.78 0.05 -2.24
C PHE A 63 -20.87 1.56 -2.05
N ILE A 64 -19.80 2.26 -2.43
CA ILE A 64 -19.67 3.71 -2.32
C ILE A 64 -19.47 4.20 -3.75
N ASP A 65 -20.46 4.90 -4.29
CA ASP A 65 -20.43 5.38 -5.68
C ASP A 65 -20.68 6.87 -5.71
N ARG A 66 -19.74 7.60 -6.32
CA ARG A 66 -19.83 9.04 -6.49
C ARG A 66 -19.71 9.43 -7.97
N ALA A 67 -20.67 10.23 -8.40
CA ALA A 67 -20.82 10.67 -9.79
C ALA A 67 -20.45 12.16 -10.02
N ILE A 68 -19.70 12.79 -9.13
CA ILE A 68 -19.39 14.23 -9.18
C ILE A 68 -17.90 14.53 -8.90
N ALA A 69 -17.49 15.77 -9.17
CA ALA A 69 -16.12 16.25 -9.37
C ALA A 69 -15.21 16.40 -8.12
N GLU A 70 -15.28 15.48 -7.15
CA GLU A 70 -14.39 15.44 -5.98
C GLU A 70 -14.18 13.97 -5.57
N ASP A 71 -13.13 13.69 -4.79
CA ASP A 71 -12.74 12.33 -4.37
C ASP A 71 -13.86 11.61 -3.64
N THR A 72 -13.99 10.29 -3.84
CA THR A 72 -15.09 9.54 -3.24
C THR A 72 -14.95 9.40 -1.71
N ILE A 73 -13.72 9.23 -1.24
CA ILE A 73 -13.36 9.19 0.17
C ILE A 73 -12.31 10.26 0.41
N GLN A 74 -12.49 11.06 1.47
CA GLN A 74 -11.53 12.07 1.88
C GLN A 74 -11.26 11.93 3.37
N LEU A 75 -10.00 11.64 3.72
CA LEU A 75 -9.50 11.75 5.08
C LEU A 75 -9.13 13.23 5.33
N GLY A 76 -9.29 13.65 6.57
CA GLY A 76 -9.37 15.07 6.91
C GLY A 76 -7.99 15.68 7.15
N ALA A 77 -7.92 16.53 8.18
CA ALA A 77 -6.65 16.89 8.76
C ALA A 77 -6.39 15.99 9.97
N GLY A 78 -5.14 15.63 10.20
CA GLY A 78 -4.72 14.69 11.23
C GLY A 78 -4.34 13.32 10.66
N ASN A 79 -3.45 12.62 11.37
CA ASN A 79 -2.93 11.32 10.94
C ASN A 79 -4.03 10.24 10.97
N ASP A 80 -4.71 10.07 9.86
CA ASP A 80 -5.87 9.23 9.71
C ASP A 80 -5.50 7.81 9.30
N SER A 81 -6.50 6.93 9.39
CA SER A 81 -6.33 5.53 9.03
C SER A 81 -7.54 4.99 8.28
N LEU A 82 -7.29 4.48 7.08
CA LEU A 82 -8.26 3.79 6.26
C LEU A 82 -7.92 2.30 6.19
N THR A 83 -8.94 1.45 6.38
CA THR A 83 -8.84 0.02 6.09
C THR A 83 -9.98 -0.41 5.20
N MET A 84 -9.66 -0.90 4.01
CA MET A 84 -10.64 -1.49 3.09
C MET A 84 -10.49 -3.01 3.09
N ALA A 85 -11.44 -3.70 3.72
CA ALA A 85 -11.47 -5.16 3.79
C ALA A 85 -12.18 -5.81 2.57
N GLY A 86 -12.89 -5.00 1.78
CA GLY A 86 -13.67 -5.42 0.62
C GLY A 86 -14.59 -4.30 0.15
N GLY A 87 -15.57 -4.66 -0.69
CA GLY A 87 -16.53 -3.70 -1.24
C GLY A 87 -16.04 -3.07 -2.54
N GLU A 88 -16.81 -2.09 -3.02
CA GLU A 88 -16.52 -1.33 -4.24
C GLU A 88 -16.61 0.16 -3.91
N VAL A 89 -15.60 0.91 -4.34
CA VAL A 89 -15.56 2.37 -4.33
C VAL A 89 -15.42 2.81 -5.77
N SER A 90 -16.32 3.66 -6.25
CA SER A 90 -16.26 4.23 -7.58
C SER A 90 -16.28 5.75 -7.56
N SER A 91 -15.45 6.33 -8.41
CA SER A 91 -15.41 7.75 -8.76
C SER A 91 -15.41 7.88 -10.28
N LEU A 92 -16.27 8.74 -10.84
CA LEU A 92 -16.36 8.88 -12.29
C LEU A 92 -15.27 9.77 -12.90
N GLU A 93 -14.78 10.77 -12.17
CA GLU A 93 -13.92 11.81 -12.73
C GLU A 93 -12.70 12.15 -11.87
N ASN A 94 -12.61 11.66 -10.63
CA ASN A 94 -11.50 11.96 -9.70
C ASN A 94 -11.05 10.68 -9.00
N ASP A 95 -10.36 10.88 -7.89
CA ASP A 95 -9.76 9.83 -7.12
C ASP A 95 -10.81 9.05 -6.35
N CYS A 96 -10.53 7.78 -6.10
CA CYS A 96 -11.38 7.01 -5.20
C CYS A 96 -11.12 7.36 -3.73
N ILE A 97 -9.86 7.60 -3.38
CA ILE A 97 -9.42 7.85 -2.00
C ILE A 97 -8.41 9.00 -2.01
N GLY A 98 -8.75 10.12 -1.37
CA GLY A 98 -7.79 11.15 -0.97
C GLY A 98 -7.43 11.00 0.51
N LEU A 99 -6.14 10.89 0.82
CA LEU A 99 -5.64 10.80 2.19
C LEU A 99 -5.49 12.19 2.83
N GLY A 100 -5.16 13.22 2.05
CA GLY A 100 -4.93 14.57 2.56
C GLY A 100 -3.46 14.81 2.90
N ASP A 101 -3.11 16.01 3.36
CA ASP A 101 -1.71 16.49 3.46
C ASP A 101 -0.95 15.98 4.72
N ASP A 102 -1.42 14.87 5.29
CA ASP A 102 -1.05 14.30 6.58
C ASP A 102 -0.10 13.11 6.45
N ALA A 103 0.35 12.58 7.61
CA ALA A 103 0.93 11.23 7.65
C ALA A 103 -0.16 10.20 7.92
N ASP A 104 -0.86 9.80 6.87
CA ASP A 104 -1.97 8.86 6.91
C ASP A 104 -1.54 7.41 6.68
N THR A 105 -2.49 6.50 6.90
CA THR A 105 -2.28 5.10 6.59
C THR A 105 -3.49 4.52 5.87
N ALA A 106 -3.28 3.99 4.66
CA ALA A 106 -4.28 3.26 3.91
C ALA A 106 -3.89 1.79 3.77
N VAL A 107 -4.75 0.88 4.24
CA VAL A 107 -4.55 -0.58 4.08
C VAL A 107 -5.70 -1.19 3.27
N LEU A 108 -5.38 -1.58 2.04
CA LEU A 108 -6.32 -2.14 1.06
C LEU A 108 -6.19 -3.66 1.00
N LEU A 109 -6.93 -4.36 1.85
CA LEU A 109 -6.91 -5.82 2.00
C LEU A 109 -7.68 -6.55 0.89
N GLY A 110 -8.68 -5.90 0.29
CA GLY A 110 -9.54 -6.48 -0.74
C GLY A 110 -10.57 -5.47 -1.25
N GLY A 111 -11.36 -5.89 -2.24
CA GLY A 111 -12.37 -5.06 -2.89
C GLY A 111 -11.86 -4.37 -4.15
N THR A 112 -12.65 -3.46 -4.69
CA THR A 112 -12.39 -2.81 -5.98
C THR A 112 -12.48 -1.29 -5.86
N LEU A 113 -11.49 -0.59 -6.40
CA LEU A 113 -11.52 0.85 -6.68
C LEU A 113 -11.67 1.04 -8.19
N LEU A 114 -12.67 1.82 -8.62
CA LEU A 114 -12.95 2.18 -10.02
C LEU A 114 -12.94 3.71 -10.14
N CYS A 115 -11.83 4.29 -10.58
CA CYS A 115 -11.53 5.71 -10.39
C CYS A 115 -11.36 6.44 -11.72
N GLY A 116 -11.85 7.67 -11.79
CA GLY A 116 -11.81 8.52 -12.98
C GLY A 116 -10.51 9.33 -13.11
N ASP A 117 -9.78 9.45 -12.00
CA ASP A 117 -8.37 9.81 -11.98
C ASP A 117 -7.64 8.73 -11.18
N ASP A 118 -7.21 8.97 -9.94
CA ASP A 118 -6.29 8.09 -9.23
C ASP A 118 -6.98 7.07 -8.32
N GLY A 119 -6.33 5.93 -8.10
CA GLY A 119 -6.80 4.94 -7.14
C GLY A 119 -6.77 5.47 -5.70
N VAL A 120 -5.61 6.02 -5.34
CA VAL A 120 -5.32 6.64 -4.05
C VAL A 120 -4.44 7.85 -4.34
N ASP A 121 -4.86 9.01 -3.86
CA ASP A 121 -4.10 10.25 -3.82
C ASP A 121 -3.67 10.52 -2.37
N ALA A 122 -2.38 10.67 -2.14
CA ALA A 122 -1.79 10.90 -0.82
C ALA A 122 -1.66 12.38 -0.41
N GLY A 123 -2.15 13.33 -1.22
CA GLY A 123 -2.14 14.76 -0.93
C GLY A 123 -0.76 15.42 -0.94
N ASP A 124 -0.71 16.76 -1.01
CA ASP A 124 0.53 17.52 -1.08
C ASP A 124 1.10 17.76 0.34
N ALA A 125 1.88 16.82 0.89
CA ALA A 125 2.47 16.98 2.23
C ALA A 125 3.67 17.96 2.26
N SER A 126 3.60 19.10 1.55
CA SER A 126 4.73 20.05 1.43
C SER A 126 5.14 20.74 2.75
N THR A 127 4.38 20.57 3.86
CA THR A 127 4.64 21.29 5.12
C THR A 127 4.58 20.48 6.41
N VAL A 128 4.16 19.20 6.38
CA VAL A 128 4.03 18.36 7.58
C VAL A 128 5.02 17.21 7.49
N ALA A 129 5.78 16.99 8.56
CA ALA A 129 6.96 16.11 8.58
C ALA A 129 6.62 14.59 8.63
N GLY A 130 5.73 14.10 7.78
CA GLY A 130 5.54 12.66 7.63
C GLY A 130 4.85 12.31 6.33
N GLY A 131 5.39 11.33 5.62
CA GLY A 131 4.72 10.75 4.46
C GLY A 131 3.72 9.68 4.88
N ASN A 132 2.93 9.28 3.90
CA ASN A 132 1.85 8.33 4.03
C ASN A 132 2.37 6.89 4.00
N GLN A 133 1.57 6.00 4.57
CA GLN A 133 1.78 4.56 4.46
C GLN A 133 0.63 3.92 3.70
N ILE A 134 0.89 3.50 2.47
CA ILE A 134 -0.12 2.90 1.57
C ILE A 134 0.21 1.42 1.37
N GLU A 135 -0.71 0.53 1.71
CA GLU A 135 -0.51 -0.91 1.62
C GLU A 135 -1.59 -1.60 0.77
N LEU A 136 -1.18 -2.18 -0.35
CA LEU A 136 -2.03 -2.99 -1.22
C LEU A 136 -1.78 -4.48 -0.96
N ARG A 137 -2.76 -5.13 -0.31
CA ARG A 137 -2.66 -6.54 0.15
C ARG A 137 -3.68 -7.47 -0.49
N GLY A 138 -4.50 -6.97 -1.41
CA GLY A 138 -5.47 -7.81 -2.12
C GLY A 138 -6.56 -7.07 -2.89
N ALA A 139 -6.65 -5.74 -2.79
CA ALA A 139 -7.61 -4.97 -3.58
C ALA A 139 -7.23 -4.90 -5.07
N THR A 140 -8.22 -4.60 -5.90
CA THR A 140 -8.07 -4.29 -7.31
C THR A 140 -8.32 -2.80 -7.51
N ILE A 141 -7.37 -2.10 -8.14
CA ILE A 141 -7.48 -0.70 -8.54
C ILE A 141 -7.58 -0.66 -10.06
N VAL A 142 -8.60 0.02 -10.57
CA VAL A 142 -8.72 0.40 -11.98
C VAL A 142 -8.88 1.92 -12.02
N SER A 143 -7.93 2.61 -12.62
CA SER A 143 -7.83 4.07 -12.60
C SER A 143 -7.60 4.63 -13.99
N ASP A 144 -8.23 5.76 -14.30
CA ASP A 144 -8.00 6.52 -15.53
C ASP A 144 -6.81 7.50 -15.41
N GLY A 145 -6.30 7.74 -14.21
CA GLY A 145 -5.00 8.33 -13.89
C GLY A 145 -4.07 7.27 -13.28
N ASP A 146 -3.38 7.63 -12.20
CA ASP A 146 -2.44 6.80 -11.49
C ASP A 146 -3.11 5.71 -10.67
N GLY A 147 -2.41 4.60 -10.46
CA GLY A 147 -2.91 3.59 -9.51
C GLY A 147 -2.83 4.09 -8.07
N ILE A 148 -1.69 4.67 -7.73
CA ILE A 148 -1.40 5.34 -6.47
C ILE A 148 -0.56 6.55 -6.85
N ASP A 149 -1.02 7.74 -6.50
CA ASP A 149 -0.25 8.97 -6.50
C ASP A 149 0.10 9.32 -5.05
N ALA A 150 1.38 9.36 -4.74
CA ALA A 150 1.87 9.70 -3.40
C ALA A 150 2.32 11.17 -3.26
N ASN A 151 2.29 11.95 -4.34
CA ASN A 151 2.58 13.38 -4.33
C ASN A 151 3.89 13.74 -3.56
N GLU A 152 3.88 14.78 -2.72
CA GLU A 152 5.06 15.17 -1.93
C GLU A 152 5.08 14.45 -0.57
N GLY A 153 6.24 14.00 -0.10
CA GLY A 153 6.42 13.42 1.23
C GLY A 153 7.47 12.30 1.27
N ASP A 154 7.88 11.87 2.46
CA ASP A 154 8.70 10.64 2.58
C ASP A 154 7.75 9.44 2.77
N ASP A 155 7.19 8.90 1.68
CA ASP A 155 6.10 7.94 1.68
C ASP A 155 6.58 6.49 1.69
N THR A 156 5.70 5.60 2.13
CA THR A 156 5.94 4.15 2.14
C THR A 156 4.81 3.42 1.45
N ILE A 157 5.11 2.83 0.30
CA ILE A 157 4.14 2.11 -0.52
C ILE A 157 4.51 0.63 -0.54
N ILE A 158 3.58 -0.24 -0.10
CA ILE A 158 3.82 -1.68 -0.01
C ILE A 158 2.76 -2.44 -0.80
N MET A 159 3.17 -3.11 -1.87
CA MET A 159 2.31 -4.02 -2.64
C MET A 159 2.72 -5.47 -2.39
N SER A 160 1.83 -6.25 -1.78
CA SER A 160 2.06 -7.68 -1.49
C SER A 160 1.14 -8.63 -2.24
N ALA A 161 -0.01 -8.13 -2.69
CA ALA A 161 -0.94 -8.82 -3.58
C ALA A 161 -1.87 -7.77 -4.22
N GLY A 162 -2.93 -8.23 -4.90
CA GLY A 162 -3.87 -7.34 -5.59
C GLY A 162 -3.41 -7.00 -7.01
N SER A 163 -4.07 -6.01 -7.60
CA SER A 163 -3.77 -5.58 -8.97
C SER A 163 -4.03 -4.09 -9.15
N ILE A 164 -3.14 -3.40 -9.85
CA ILE A 164 -3.34 -2.05 -10.37
C ILE A 164 -3.46 -2.16 -11.89
N THR A 165 -4.50 -1.56 -12.46
CA THR A 165 -4.69 -1.43 -13.90
C THR A 165 -4.99 0.02 -14.23
N VAL A 166 -4.01 0.69 -14.82
CA VAL A 166 -4.23 2.01 -15.40
C VAL A 166 -4.93 1.81 -16.76
N THR A 167 -6.08 2.45 -16.93
CA THR A 167 -6.84 2.53 -18.19
C THR A 167 -6.65 3.85 -18.89
N GLY A 168 -6.15 4.85 -18.15
CA GLY A 168 -5.70 6.14 -18.60
C GLY A 168 -4.77 6.11 -19.80
N GLY A 169 -4.91 7.12 -20.65
CA GLY A 169 -4.01 7.33 -21.78
C GLY A 169 -3.35 8.70 -21.74
N ARG A 170 -3.41 9.42 -20.60
CA ARG A 170 -2.70 10.68 -20.48
C ARG A 170 -1.21 10.34 -20.44
N PHE A 171 -0.39 11.28 -20.89
CA PHE A 171 1.05 11.09 -20.85
C PHE A 171 1.47 11.22 -19.38
N ARG A 172 2.10 10.17 -18.85
CA ARG A 172 2.55 10.03 -17.44
C ARG A 172 1.49 9.57 -16.43
N ASP A 173 0.55 8.73 -16.84
CA ASP A 173 -0.18 7.95 -15.82
C ASP A 173 0.66 6.71 -15.44
N TYR A 174 0.96 6.54 -14.16
CA TYR A 174 1.79 5.51 -13.58
C TYR A 174 0.98 4.47 -12.82
N GLY A 175 1.54 3.26 -12.69
CA GLY A 175 0.98 2.31 -11.75
C GLY A 175 1.11 2.80 -10.30
N ILE A 176 2.27 3.37 -9.98
CA ILE A 176 2.59 4.04 -8.72
C ILE A 176 3.46 5.25 -9.09
N ALA A 177 3.04 6.45 -8.72
CA ALA A 177 3.86 7.65 -8.73
C ALA A 177 4.19 8.04 -7.29
N ALA A 178 5.48 8.16 -6.99
CA ALA A 178 5.95 8.67 -5.71
C ALA A 178 6.36 10.15 -5.76
N GLU A 179 6.37 10.76 -6.96
CA GLU A 179 6.48 12.20 -7.23
C GLU A 179 7.64 12.95 -6.53
N GLY A 180 7.59 13.23 -5.23
CA GLY A 180 8.69 13.93 -4.54
C GLY A 180 8.89 13.54 -3.08
N GLY A 181 10.13 13.28 -2.70
CA GLY A 181 10.54 13.06 -1.32
C GLY A 181 11.61 11.98 -1.22
N ASN A 182 11.60 11.15 -0.19
CA ASN A 182 12.50 9.99 -0.13
C ASN A 182 11.68 8.74 0.16
N ASP A 183 11.17 8.16 -0.91
CA ASP A 183 10.11 7.17 -0.87
C ASP A 183 10.64 5.75 -0.74
N SER A 184 9.86 4.91 -0.08
CA SER A 184 10.13 3.49 0.07
C SER A 184 9.01 2.65 -0.56
N ILE A 185 9.26 2.15 -1.76
CA ILE A 185 8.33 1.32 -2.51
C ILE A 185 8.75 -0.16 -2.43
N VAL A 186 7.90 -1.02 -1.89
CA VAL A 186 8.19 -2.47 -1.75
C VAL A 186 7.17 -3.30 -2.53
N LEU A 187 7.66 -4.02 -3.54
CA LEU A 187 6.86 -4.82 -4.45
C LEU A 187 7.16 -6.32 -4.24
N SER A 188 6.24 -7.01 -3.58
CA SER A 188 6.39 -8.42 -3.20
C SER A 188 5.37 -9.38 -3.82
N GLY A 189 4.33 -8.87 -4.48
CA GLY A 189 3.36 -9.69 -5.19
C GLY A 189 2.32 -8.88 -5.95
N GLY A 190 1.41 -9.58 -6.64
CA GLY A 190 0.34 -8.96 -7.43
C GLY A 190 0.74 -8.58 -8.85
N SER A 191 0.05 -7.60 -9.44
CA SER A 191 0.31 -7.14 -10.81
C SER A 191 0.03 -5.66 -11.02
N ILE A 192 0.88 -4.98 -11.77
CA ILE A 192 0.69 -3.62 -12.25
C ILE A 192 0.66 -3.64 -13.79
N THR A 193 -0.43 -3.14 -14.35
CA THR A 193 -0.65 -3.05 -15.79
C THR A 193 -0.87 -1.60 -16.19
N VAL A 194 0.05 -1.05 -16.99
CA VAL A 194 0.00 0.32 -17.51
C VAL A 194 0.01 0.28 -19.05
N PRO A 195 -0.81 1.07 -19.75
CA PRO A 195 -0.82 1.10 -21.20
C PRO A 195 0.52 1.59 -21.76
N ALA A 196 0.97 1.04 -22.89
CA ALA A 196 2.27 1.39 -23.47
C ALA A 196 2.38 2.85 -23.95
N THR A 197 1.25 3.56 -24.04
CA THR A 197 1.18 4.99 -24.38
C THR A 197 1.22 5.90 -23.16
N SER A 198 1.15 5.32 -21.95
CA SER A 198 1.19 6.05 -20.68
C SER A 198 2.60 5.98 -20.06
N GLY A 199 2.71 6.08 -18.73
CA GLY A 199 3.95 6.09 -17.97
C GLY A 199 4.54 4.72 -17.65
N ALA A 200 5.29 4.70 -16.55
CA ALA A 200 5.95 3.53 -15.99
C ALA A 200 5.00 2.72 -15.07
N ALA A 201 5.37 1.48 -14.77
CA ALA A 201 4.68 0.74 -13.71
C ALA A 201 4.95 1.36 -12.33
N VAL A 202 6.12 1.96 -12.16
CA VAL A 202 6.53 2.75 -11.00
C VAL A 202 7.36 3.93 -11.49
N SER A 203 7.06 5.13 -11.02
CA SER A 203 7.95 6.30 -11.03
C SER A 203 8.35 6.61 -9.59
N ALA A 204 9.65 6.66 -9.30
CA ALA A 204 10.13 7.00 -7.96
C ALA A 204 10.04 8.53 -7.74
N GLY A 205 10.43 9.33 -8.74
CA GLY A 205 10.15 10.77 -8.74
C GLY A 205 11.40 11.56 -8.36
N ASN A 206 11.23 12.65 -7.62
CA ASN A 206 12.34 13.46 -7.13
C ASN A 206 12.74 13.03 -5.73
N GLY A 207 14.03 13.18 -5.43
CA GLY A 207 14.61 12.84 -4.14
C GLY A 207 15.11 11.40 -4.08
N SER A 208 15.54 10.93 -2.90
CA SER A 208 16.36 9.71 -2.81
C SER A 208 15.53 8.48 -2.53
N ASP A 209 15.00 7.87 -3.58
CA ASP A 209 14.00 6.83 -3.45
C ASP A 209 14.58 5.42 -3.43
N ARG A 210 13.76 4.50 -2.94
CA ARG A 210 14.08 3.07 -2.92
C ARG A 210 12.92 2.24 -3.42
N VAL A 211 13.13 1.57 -4.55
CA VAL A 211 12.22 0.55 -5.08
C VAL A 211 12.78 -0.84 -4.80
N ASP A 212 12.13 -1.66 -3.97
CA ASP A 212 12.54 -3.04 -3.66
C ASP A 212 11.61 -4.06 -4.32
N ILE A 213 12.14 -4.78 -5.31
CA ILE A 213 11.53 -6.00 -5.87
C ILE A 213 11.81 -7.16 -4.91
N ALA A 214 10.90 -7.34 -3.95
CA ALA A 214 11.03 -8.28 -2.84
C ALA A 214 10.29 -9.62 -3.05
N GLY A 215 9.54 -9.76 -4.14
CA GLY A 215 8.78 -10.97 -4.45
C GLY A 215 8.25 -11.03 -5.89
N PRO A 216 7.44 -12.04 -6.24
CA PRO A 216 6.98 -12.24 -7.61
C PRO A 216 5.83 -11.28 -7.98
N ILE A 217 6.18 -10.07 -8.43
CA ILE A 217 5.22 -9.11 -9.01
C ILE A 217 5.18 -9.20 -10.55
N ALA A 218 4.01 -9.00 -11.15
CA ALA A 218 3.85 -8.89 -12.62
C ALA A 218 3.85 -7.42 -13.02
N LEU A 219 4.82 -6.99 -13.82
CA LEU A 219 4.88 -5.65 -14.39
C LEU A 219 4.85 -5.77 -15.92
N ASN A 220 3.97 -5.02 -16.58
CA ASN A 220 3.95 -4.95 -18.05
C ASN A 220 4.71 -3.74 -18.60
N SER A 221 5.13 -2.81 -17.75
CA SER A 221 5.88 -1.59 -18.07
C SER A 221 7.23 -1.58 -17.35
N ILE A 222 7.96 -0.47 -17.42
CA ILE A 222 9.27 -0.26 -16.79
C ILE A 222 9.12 0.19 -15.33
N ILE A 223 10.22 0.14 -14.58
CA ILE A 223 10.42 0.82 -13.31
C ILE A 223 11.34 2.02 -13.60
N ASN A 224 10.94 3.23 -13.22
CA ASN A 224 11.68 4.46 -13.48
C ASN A 224 12.11 5.05 -12.14
N GLY A 225 13.40 5.33 -11.92
CA GLY A 225 13.82 6.16 -10.78
C GLY A 225 13.39 7.62 -10.96
N ASP A 226 13.33 8.03 -12.23
CA ASP A 226 12.98 9.37 -12.70
C ASP A 226 14.16 10.36 -12.69
N GLU A 227 14.32 11.08 -13.80
CA GLU A 227 15.30 12.16 -13.97
C GLU A 227 14.65 13.31 -14.79
N GLU A 228 13.32 13.30 -14.93
CA GLU A 228 12.62 14.10 -15.94
C GLU A 228 12.58 15.61 -15.60
N SER A 229 12.82 15.98 -14.35
CA SER A 229 13.04 17.35 -13.86
C SER A 229 14.52 17.80 -13.93
N GLY A 230 15.43 16.89 -14.32
CA GLY A 230 16.89 17.07 -14.31
C GLY A 230 17.52 16.61 -12.99
N ASP A 231 18.83 16.29 -13.03
CA ASP A 231 19.62 15.86 -11.87
C ASP A 231 19.45 16.84 -10.69
N ASP A 232 18.70 16.41 -9.69
CA ASP A 232 18.45 17.11 -8.43
C ASP A 232 19.55 16.79 -7.38
N GLY A 233 20.51 15.93 -7.73
CA GLY A 233 21.60 15.47 -6.88
C GLY A 233 21.19 14.40 -5.87
N SER A 234 19.98 13.85 -5.99
CA SER A 234 19.48 12.74 -5.18
C SER A 234 20.02 11.38 -5.66
N THR A 235 19.55 10.28 -5.09
CA THR A 235 20.03 8.94 -5.44
C THR A 235 18.94 7.91 -5.28
N ASP A 236 18.43 7.45 -6.40
CA ASP A 236 17.49 6.37 -6.49
C ASP A 236 18.17 5.01 -6.49
N THR A 237 17.57 4.11 -5.72
CA THR A 237 18.04 2.75 -5.58
C THR A 237 16.96 1.75 -5.98
N LEU A 238 17.20 1.03 -7.08
CA LEU A 238 16.45 -0.17 -7.41
C LEU A 238 17.12 -1.39 -6.76
N ARG A 239 16.41 -2.05 -5.86
CA ARG A 239 16.88 -3.26 -5.19
C ARG A 239 16.11 -4.48 -5.65
N PHE A 240 16.84 -5.58 -5.82
CA PHE A 240 16.27 -6.91 -5.98
C PHE A 240 16.53 -7.75 -4.74
N SER A 241 15.52 -7.94 -3.89
CA SER A 241 15.59 -8.72 -2.65
C SER A 241 14.77 -10.02 -2.74
N LEU A 242 15.13 -10.90 -3.67
CA LEU A 242 14.38 -12.11 -4.00
C LEU A 242 15.00 -13.40 -3.45
N THR A 243 14.14 -14.39 -3.21
CA THR A 243 14.56 -15.79 -3.04
C THR A 243 14.37 -16.53 -4.37
N VAL A 244 15.45 -17.08 -4.92
CA VAL A 244 15.47 -17.68 -6.27
C VAL A 244 16.03 -19.10 -6.19
N PRO A 245 15.57 -20.08 -7.02
CA PRO A 245 16.16 -21.41 -7.07
C PRO A 245 17.68 -21.34 -7.31
N GLY A 246 18.47 -22.13 -6.57
CA GLY A 246 19.94 -22.01 -6.53
C GLY A 246 20.65 -21.87 -7.89
N PRO A 247 20.40 -22.73 -8.89
CA PRO A 247 21.03 -22.58 -10.21
C PRO A 247 20.70 -21.28 -10.95
N GLN A 248 19.53 -20.68 -10.65
CA GLN A 248 19.10 -19.42 -11.23
C GLN A 248 19.59 -18.23 -10.41
N ALA A 249 19.79 -18.37 -9.10
CA ALA A 249 20.25 -17.30 -8.24
C ALA A 249 21.61 -16.71 -8.69
N ASP A 250 22.57 -17.56 -9.05
CA ASP A 250 23.87 -17.11 -9.57
C ASP A 250 23.77 -16.39 -10.92
N LEU A 251 22.94 -16.91 -11.83
CA LEU A 251 22.69 -16.28 -13.13
C LEU A 251 22.04 -14.91 -12.97
N VAL A 252 21.07 -14.79 -12.06
CA VAL A 252 20.40 -13.52 -11.76
C VAL A 252 21.38 -12.53 -11.12
N ARG A 253 22.19 -12.95 -10.13
CA ARG A 253 23.23 -12.10 -9.54
C ARG A 253 24.21 -11.60 -10.60
N GLN A 254 24.66 -12.47 -11.49
CA GLN A 254 25.58 -12.10 -12.56
C GLN A 254 24.95 -11.10 -13.54
N ALA A 255 23.70 -11.34 -13.94
CA ALA A 255 22.97 -10.45 -14.84
C ALA A 255 22.79 -9.05 -14.22
N LEU A 256 22.34 -8.98 -12.96
CA LEU A 256 22.15 -7.72 -12.24
C LEU A 256 23.47 -6.96 -12.03
N ASN A 257 24.54 -7.64 -11.62
CA ASN A 257 25.85 -7.00 -11.40
C ASN A 257 26.51 -6.50 -12.70
N ALA A 258 26.10 -7.05 -13.86
CA ALA A 258 26.61 -6.63 -15.15
C ALA A 258 25.73 -5.56 -15.82
N ALA A 259 24.51 -5.34 -15.31
CA ALA A 259 23.57 -4.39 -15.89
C ALA A 259 23.90 -2.95 -15.49
N SER A 260 23.53 -1.99 -16.35
CA SER A 260 23.66 -0.57 -16.05
C SER A 260 22.56 -0.14 -15.11
N SER A 261 22.87 0.71 -14.12
CA SER A 261 21.85 1.32 -13.27
C SER A 261 20.94 2.26 -14.07
N ALA A 262 21.51 3.04 -14.99
CA ALA A 262 20.77 3.99 -15.82
C ALA A 262 19.71 3.36 -16.75
N ALA A 263 19.88 2.09 -17.16
CA ALA A 263 18.87 1.35 -17.92
C ALA A 263 19.24 -0.12 -18.06
N GLY A 264 18.27 -1.02 -17.92
CA GLY A 264 18.51 -2.44 -18.11
C GLY A 264 17.28 -3.32 -18.05
N SER A 265 17.52 -4.63 -18.18
CA SER A 265 16.49 -5.64 -17.99
C SER A 265 17.07 -6.94 -17.44
N VAL A 266 16.24 -7.69 -16.71
CA VAL A 266 16.60 -9.01 -16.18
C VAL A 266 15.37 -9.93 -16.15
N ASP A 267 15.58 -11.19 -16.51
CA ASP A 267 14.55 -12.23 -16.40
C ASP A 267 14.74 -13.02 -15.10
N ILE A 268 13.74 -12.98 -14.23
CA ILE A 268 13.75 -13.71 -12.95
C ILE A 268 12.45 -14.51 -12.85
N ASN A 269 12.56 -15.82 -12.67
CA ASN A 269 11.43 -16.77 -12.59
C ASN A 269 10.40 -16.63 -13.73
N GLY A 270 10.86 -16.34 -14.96
CA GLY A 270 9.99 -16.18 -16.13
C GLY A 270 9.30 -14.82 -16.24
N ARG A 271 9.73 -13.83 -15.44
CA ARG A 271 9.25 -12.45 -15.47
C ARG A 271 10.39 -11.52 -15.85
N THR A 272 10.14 -10.66 -16.82
CA THR A 272 11.10 -9.64 -17.26
C THR A 272 10.87 -8.36 -16.46
N TYR A 273 11.89 -7.95 -15.73
CA TYR A 273 11.94 -6.63 -15.09
C TYR A 273 12.76 -5.71 -15.98
N ARG A 274 12.24 -4.52 -16.27
CA ARG A 274 12.92 -3.48 -17.06
C ARG A 274 12.98 -2.22 -16.22
N TRP A 275 14.09 -1.50 -16.28
CA TRP A 275 14.27 -0.26 -15.55
C TRP A 275 15.04 0.79 -16.33
N GLN A 276 14.95 2.03 -15.87
CA GLN A 276 15.75 3.17 -16.32
C GLN A 276 15.90 4.21 -15.21
N ASN A 277 16.84 5.14 -15.41
CA ASN A 277 17.05 6.33 -14.57
C ASN A 277 17.23 5.98 -13.09
N PHE A 278 18.16 5.06 -12.79
CA PHE A 278 18.58 4.80 -11.41
C PHE A 278 20.08 5.07 -11.28
N GLU A 279 20.49 5.68 -10.17
CA GLU A 279 21.89 5.87 -9.81
C GLU A 279 22.50 4.57 -9.31
N ARG A 280 21.67 3.70 -8.69
CA ARG A 280 22.16 2.49 -8.02
C ARG A 280 21.24 1.28 -8.18
N ILE A 281 21.88 0.13 -8.43
CA ILE A 281 21.26 -1.19 -8.31
C ILE A 281 21.82 -1.91 -7.08
N GLU A 282 20.94 -2.41 -6.21
CA GLU A 282 21.30 -3.27 -5.08
C GLU A 282 20.84 -4.72 -5.32
N VAL A 283 21.74 -5.67 -5.07
CA VAL A 283 21.47 -7.10 -5.29
C VAL A 283 21.48 -7.84 -3.95
N ALA A 284 20.31 -8.31 -3.52
CA ALA A 284 20.11 -9.08 -2.29
C ALA A 284 19.43 -10.44 -2.58
N ILE A 285 19.96 -11.18 -3.55
CA ILE A 285 19.42 -12.48 -3.98
C ILE A 285 19.87 -13.60 -3.04
N SER A 286 18.92 -14.33 -2.46
CA SER A 286 19.16 -15.52 -1.64
C SER A 286 18.76 -16.81 -2.36
N ASP A 287 19.44 -17.90 -2.01
CA ASP A 287 19.15 -19.21 -2.59
C ASP A 287 17.94 -19.83 -1.89
N ALA A 288 16.94 -20.25 -2.67
CA ALA A 288 15.89 -21.12 -2.16
C ALA A 288 16.52 -22.45 -1.71
N ALA A 289 16.19 -22.91 -0.50
CA ALA A 289 16.63 -24.22 -0.05
C ALA A 289 16.24 -25.28 -1.08
N ALA A 290 17.21 -26.06 -1.55
CA ALA A 290 16.93 -27.15 -2.46
C ALA A 290 15.89 -28.07 -1.80
N PRO A 291 14.81 -28.47 -2.51
CA PRO A 291 13.89 -29.47 -1.97
C PRO A 291 14.70 -30.69 -1.58
N VAL A 292 14.68 -31.08 -0.30
CA VAL A 292 15.41 -32.27 0.14
C VAL A 292 14.81 -33.45 -0.63
N PRO A 293 15.57 -34.11 -1.53
CA PRO A 293 15.03 -35.22 -2.29
C PRO A 293 14.59 -36.31 -1.31
N ILE A 294 13.31 -36.69 -1.32
CA ILE A 294 12.81 -37.88 -0.62
C ILE A 294 13.21 -39.10 -1.45
N ASN A 295 14.51 -39.30 -1.64
CA ASN A 295 15.05 -40.30 -2.56
C ASN A 295 15.70 -41.46 -1.81
N SER A 296 15.63 -41.51 -0.48
CA SER A 296 16.00 -42.71 0.27
C SER A 296 14.76 -43.35 0.86
N ILE A 297 14.63 -44.66 0.62
CA ILE A 297 13.71 -45.55 1.35
C ILE A 297 13.91 -45.37 2.87
N GLU A 298 15.09 -44.93 3.32
CA GLU A 298 15.38 -44.61 4.72
C GLU A 298 14.59 -43.40 5.24
N SER A 299 14.38 -42.33 4.47
CA SER A 299 13.58 -41.17 4.90
C SER A 299 12.09 -41.51 5.01
N LEU A 300 11.60 -42.40 4.15
CA LEU A 300 10.23 -42.95 4.26
C LEU A 300 10.11 -43.91 5.46
N LEU A 301 11.17 -44.70 5.74
CA LEU A 301 11.24 -45.61 6.89
C LEU A 301 11.24 -44.84 8.22
N VAL A 302 11.96 -43.72 8.30
CA VAL A 302 12.00 -42.85 9.49
C VAL A 302 10.62 -42.21 9.73
N LEU A 303 9.93 -41.76 8.68
CA LEU A 303 8.58 -41.21 8.80
C LEU A 303 7.54 -42.28 9.18
N LEU A 304 7.65 -43.50 8.63
CA LEU A 304 6.81 -44.64 8.99
C LEU A 304 7.10 -45.19 10.39
N LEU A 305 8.36 -45.16 10.85
CA LEU A 305 8.73 -45.52 12.23
C LEU A 305 8.18 -44.50 13.24
N LEU A 306 8.25 -43.19 12.96
CA LEU A 306 7.65 -42.18 13.84
C LEU A 306 6.12 -42.31 13.92
N CYS A 307 5.43 -42.60 12.81
CA CYS A 307 3.98 -42.81 12.82
C CYS A 307 3.58 -44.16 13.42
N GLY A 308 4.42 -45.20 13.30
CA GLY A 308 4.16 -46.53 13.85
C GLY A 308 4.30 -46.65 15.37
N PHE A 309 5.12 -45.80 16.01
CA PHE A 309 5.30 -45.81 17.46
C PHE A 309 4.16 -45.15 18.25
N LEU A 310 3.35 -44.29 17.61
CA LEU A 310 2.19 -43.66 18.26
C LEU A 310 0.93 -44.57 18.29
N GLY A 311 0.93 -45.70 17.58
CA GLY A 311 -0.25 -46.56 17.40
C GLY A 311 -0.40 -47.76 18.36
N VAL A 312 0.57 -48.08 19.21
CA VAL A 312 0.62 -49.39 19.91
C VAL A 312 0.46 -49.30 21.44
N HIS A 313 -0.05 -48.20 21.99
CA HIS A 313 -0.29 -48.08 23.45
C HIS A 313 -1.75 -47.80 23.82
N HIS A 314 -2.72 -48.48 23.20
CA HIS A 314 -4.07 -48.56 23.78
C HIS A 314 -4.83 -49.86 23.45
N ILE A 315 -4.24 -51.02 23.76
CA ILE A 315 -5.02 -52.25 23.92
C ILE A 315 -4.55 -52.93 25.21
N GLY A 316 -5.33 -52.81 26.29
CA GLY A 316 -5.16 -53.69 27.44
C GLY A 316 -5.79 -53.23 28.75
N ARG A 317 -7.06 -53.60 28.93
CA ARG A 317 -7.67 -54.27 30.11
C ARG A 317 -8.99 -53.65 30.52
N GLN A 318 -10.07 -54.26 30.05
CA GLN A 318 -11.24 -54.46 30.89
C GLN A 318 -11.40 -55.96 31.17
N LYS A 319 -11.20 -56.32 32.44
CA LYS A 319 -11.75 -57.51 33.09
C LYS A 319 -12.12 -57.13 34.51
N ALA A 320 -13.42 -56.97 34.76
CA ALA A 320 -14.23 -57.52 35.85
C ALA A 320 -15.59 -56.84 35.79
#